data_AF-A0A7H0GGP9-F1
#
_entry.id   AF-A0A7H0GGP9-F1
#
_cell.length_a   1.000
_cell.length_b   1.000
_cell.length_c   1.000
_cell.angle_alpha   90.00
_cell.angle_beta   90.00
_cell.angle_gamma   90.00
#
_symmetry.space_group_name_H-M   'P 1'
#
loop_
_entity.id
_entity.type
_entity.pdbx_description
1 polymer ?
#
loop_
_entity_poly.entity_id
_entity_poly.type
_entity_poly.pdbx_seq_one_letter_code
_entity_poly.pdbx_strand_id
1 'polypeptide(L)'
;MLLKTIGRLPLIQCLVHFPLNAHKTALKKFSTLWILTSLPVIVAVFLSPIPDGTSGVGVKLLLKLRESITVSELFVYTATFLTPIFYMIFEKYQESSETQFGEKIVQSVRRLFKGYGLLALISIVIMILTAIAFGQIKAGSSDFQNSFLGYYLSSLSLPIYIFSLYCWYLTLLDGAWRGDFVSENRSSEKNIVNDFSARLRARESGDE
;
A
#
# COMPACT_ATOMS: atom_id res chain seq x y z
N MET A 1 -17.34 -19.49 -17.41
CA MET A 1 -16.38 -18.86 -18.33
C MET A 1 -15.92 -17.48 -17.83
N LEU A 2 -16.82 -16.61 -17.37
CA LEU A 2 -16.49 -15.28 -16.77
C LEU A 2 -15.46 -15.31 -15.63
N LEU A 3 -15.56 -16.26 -14.69
CA LEU A 3 -14.60 -16.41 -13.59
C LEU A 3 -13.15 -16.66 -14.07
N LYS A 4 -12.97 -17.37 -15.19
CA LYS A 4 -11.65 -17.60 -15.80
C LYS A 4 -11.08 -16.32 -16.43
N THR A 5 -11.92 -15.44 -16.95
CA THR A 5 -11.51 -14.16 -17.55
C THR A 5 -11.21 -13.12 -16.48
N ILE A 6 -12.03 -13.05 -15.43
CA ILE A 6 -11.86 -12.16 -14.28
C ILE A 6 -10.55 -12.49 -13.53
N GLY A 7 -10.23 -13.79 -13.39
CA GLY A 7 -8.95 -14.24 -12.82
C GLY A 7 -7.71 -13.93 -13.67
N ARG A 8 -7.85 -13.30 -14.84
CA ARG A 8 -6.72 -12.79 -15.64
C ARG A 8 -6.39 -11.33 -15.38
N LEU A 9 -7.27 -10.59 -14.69
CA LEU A 9 -7.00 -9.21 -14.33
C LEU A 9 -5.89 -9.17 -13.26
N PRO A 10 -4.80 -8.42 -13.49
CA PRO A 10 -3.68 -8.35 -12.54
C PRO A 10 -4.11 -8.03 -11.11
N LEU A 11 -5.07 -7.12 -10.95
CA LEU A 11 -5.64 -6.74 -9.64
C LEU A 11 -6.28 -7.92 -8.89
N ILE A 12 -6.96 -8.79 -9.62
CA ILE A 12 -7.66 -9.92 -9.01
C ILE A 12 -6.68 -11.07 -8.78
N GLN A 13 -5.72 -11.25 -9.68
CA GLN A 13 -4.63 -12.24 -9.50
C GLN A 13 -3.83 -11.99 -8.23
N CYS A 14 -3.56 -10.72 -7.92
CA CYS A 14 -2.84 -10.34 -6.71
C CYS A 14 -3.62 -10.74 -5.46
N LEU A 15 -4.95 -10.54 -5.42
CA LEU A 15 -5.76 -10.94 -4.27
C LEU A 15 -5.87 -12.45 -4.12
N VAL A 16 -6.13 -13.17 -5.22
CA VAL A 16 -6.33 -14.63 -5.19
C VAL A 16 -5.03 -15.39 -4.91
N HIS A 17 -3.88 -14.72 -5.00
CA HIS A 17 -2.60 -15.30 -4.62
C HIS A 17 -2.55 -15.69 -3.12
N PHE A 18 -3.17 -14.89 -2.25
CA PHE A 18 -3.07 -15.03 -0.79
C PHE A 18 -4.12 -15.99 -0.21
N PRO A 19 -3.79 -16.75 0.84
CA PRO A 19 -4.77 -17.60 1.53
C PRO A 19 -5.79 -16.77 2.31
N LEU A 20 -7.02 -17.27 2.47
CA LEU A 20 -8.11 -16.57 3.17
C LEU A 20 -7.77 -16.17 4.62
N ASN A 21 -6.90 -16.92 5.29
CA ASN A 21 -6.47 -16.58 6.65
C ASN A 21 -5.60 -15.31 6.66
N ALA A 22 -4.74 -15.11 5.67
CA ALA A 22 -3.98 -13.87 5.52
C ALA A 22 -4.92 -12.68 5.29
N HIS A 23 -5.98 -12.86 4.48
CA HIS A 23 -7.01 -11.84 4.29
C HIS A 23 -7.71 -11.44 5.58
N LYS A 24 -8.07 -12.39 6.45
CA LYS A 24 -8.71 -12.07 7.74
C LYS A 24 -7.80 -11.23 8.63
N THR A 25 -6.51 -11.57 8.72
CA THR A 25 -5.53 -10.83 9.52
C THR A 25 -5.25 -9.46 8.92
N ALA A 26 -4.99 -9.40 7.61
CA ALA A 26 -4.74 -8.16 6.90
C ALA A 26 -5.94 -7.23 6.94
N LEU A 27 -7.17 -7.74 6.82
CA LEU A 27 -8.39 -6.93 6.86
C LEU A 27 -8.58 -6.26 8.21
N LYS A 28 -8.31 -6.98 9.33
CA LYS A 28 -8.35 -6.37 10.67
C LYS A 28 -7.33 -5.24 10.81
N LYS A 29 -6.07 -5.49 10.44
CA LYS A 29 -5.00 -4.48 10.46
C LYS A 29 -5.38 -3.29 9.57
N PHE A 30 -5.83 -3.57 8.35
CA PHE A 30 -6.23 -2.57 7.36
C PHE A 30 -7.40 -1.73 7.84
N SER A 31 -8.48 -2.32 8.36
CA SER A 31 -9.66 -1.56 8.81
C SER A 31 -9.32 -0.60 9.95
N THR A 32 -8.53 -1.05 10.91
CA THR A 32 -8.11 -0.20 12.04
C THR A 32 -7.25 0.96 11.54
N LEU A 33 -6.24 0.68 10.72
CA LEU A 33 -5.35 1.71 10.19
C LEU A 33 -6.08 2.66 9.22
N TRP A 34 -6.99 2.15 8.40
CA TRP A 34 -7.78 2.94 7.46
C TRP A 34 -8.70 3.93 8.18
N ILE A 35 -9.37 3.50 9.26
CA ILE A 35 -10.20 4.40 10.07
C ILE A 35 -9.34 5.51 10.67
N LEU A 36 -8.17 5.18 11.24
CA LEU A 36 -7.28 6.16 11.86
C LEU A 36 -6.72 7.15 10.83
N THR A 37 -6.28 6.67 9.67
CA THR A 37 -5.68 7.50 8.61
C THR A 37 -6.71 8.32 7.84
N SER A 38 -7.96 7.86 7.77
CA SER A 38 -9.06 8.56 7.09
C SER A 38 -9.89 9.44 8.02
N LEU A 39 -9.61 9.44 9.32
CA LEU A 39 -10.36 10.21 10.32
C LEU A 39 -10.49 11.69 9.95
N PRO A 40 -9.43 12.40 9.48
CA PRO A 40 -9.57 13.80 9.07
C PRO A 40 -10.56 13.99 7.93
N VAL A 41 -10.54 13.11 6.92
CA VAL A 41 -11.47 13.15 5.78
C VAL A 41 -12.89 12.89 6.24
N ILE A 42 -13.08 11.88 7.09
CA ILE A 42 -14.39 11.53 7.65
C ILE A 42 -14.95 12.73 8.40
N VAL A 43 -14.17 13.30 9.33
CA VAL A 43 -14.58 14.47 10.11
C VAL A 43 -14.88 15.66 9.20
N ALA A 44 -14.04 15.94 8.20
CA ALA A 44 -14.28 17.03 7.24
C ALA A 44 -15.60 16.85 6.48
N VAL A 45 -15.92 15.63 6.04
CA VAL A 45 -17.19 15.33 5.36
C VAL A 45 -18.38 15.50 6.29
N PHE A 46 -18.31 15.00 7.53
CA PHE A 46 -19.40 15.12 8.51
C PHE A 46 -19.63 16.56 9.00
N LEU A 47 -18.60 17.39 9.00
CA LEU A 47 -18.71 18.82 9.32
C LEU A 47 -19.06 19.69 8.11
N SER A 48 -19.03 19.14 6.89
CA SER A 48 -19.34 19.89 5.67
C SER A 48 -20.85 20.12 5.51
N PRO A 49 -21.27 21.27 4.97
CA PRO A 49 -22.67 21.53 4.70
C PRO A 49 -23.23 20.53 3.68
N ILE A 50 -24.46 20.08 3.90
CA ILE A 50 -25.16 19.15 3.00
C ILE A 50 -25.42 19.87 1.67
N PRO A 51 -24.96 19.34 0.52
CA PRO A 51 -25.18 20.00 -0.75
C PRO A 51 -26.68 20.06 -1.10
N ASP A 52 -27.09 21.18 -1.67
CA ASP A 52 -28.45 21.40 -2.14
C ASP A 52 -28.82 20.45 -3.31
N GLY A 53 -30.11 20.16 -3.48
CA GLY A 53 -30.64 19.34 -4.58
C GLY A 53 -31.40 18.09 -4.15
N THR A 54 -32.06 17.43 -5.11
CA THR A 54 -32.98 16.29 -4.91
C THR A 54 -32.28 14.93 -4.85
N SER A 55 -30.96 14.88 -5.00
CA SER A 55 -30.18 13.65 -4.96
C SER A 55 -30.28 12.93 -3.60
N GLY A 56 -30.25 11.60 -3.61
CA GLY A 56 -30.26 10.80 -2.38
C GLY A 56 -29.04 11.06 -1.49
N VAL A 57 -29.21 10.84 -0.17
CA VAL A 57 -28.19 11.11 0.86
C VAL A 57 -26.85 10.44 0.56
N GLY A 58 -26.86 9.20 0.06
CA GLY A 58 -25.62 8.48 -0.30
C GLY A 58 -24.83 9.12 -1.45
N VAL A 59 -25.53 9.68 -2.44
CA VAL A 59 -24.87 10.38 -3.57
C VAL A 59 -24.25 11.68 -3.08
N LYS A 60 -24.95 12.42 -2.22
CA LYS A 60 -24.44 13.64 -1.60
C LYS A 60 -23.20 13.37 -0.74
N LEU A 61 -23.21 12.28 0.03
CA LEU A 61 -22.06 11.84 0.82
C LEU A 61 -20.86 11.51 -0.07
N LEU A 62 -21.08 10.79 -1.17
CA LEU A 62 -20.00 10.42 -2.10
C LEU A 62 -19.42 11.63 -2.84
N LEU A 63 -20.26 12.61 -3.19
CA LEU A 63 -19.82 13.89 -3.74
C LEU A 63 -18.94 14.64 -2.73
N LYS A 64 -19.38 14.74 -1.46
CA LYS A 64 -18.58 15.38 -0.41
C LYS A 64 -17.27 14.67 -0.12
N LEU A 65 -17.26 13.34 -0.15
CA LEU A 65 -16.03 12.57 0.01
C LEU A 65 -15.05 12.80 -1.15
N ARG A 66 -15.55 12.99 -2.37
CA ARG A 66 -14.70 13.32 -3.52
C ARG A 66 -14.15 14.75 -3.42
N GLU A 67 -15.00 15.71 -3.02
CA GLU A 67 -14.61 17.12 -2.84
C GLU A 67 -13.61 17.30 -1.68
N SER A 68 -13.70 16.47 -0.64
CA SER A 68 -12.82 16.55 0.52
C SER A 68 -11.42 15.99 0.29
N ILE A 69 -11.17 15.30 -0.83
CA ILE A 69 -9.83 14.84 -1.22
C ILE A 69 -9.25 15.85 -2.20
N THR A 70 -8.58 16.87 -1.67
CA THR A 70 -7.87 17.85 -2.50
C THR A 70 -6.65 17.22 -3.17
N VAL A 71 -6.15 17.83 -4.25
CA VAL A 71 -4.94 17.33 -4.95
C VAL A 71 -3.72 17.30 -4.02
N SER A 72 -3.64 18.24 -3.07
CA SER A 72 -2.59 18.27 -2.05
C SER A 72 -2.67 17.07 -1.10
N GLU A 73 -3.87 16.74 -0.61
CA GLU A 73 -4.09 15.57 0.24
C GLU A 73 -3.93 14.26 -0.53
N LEU A 74 -4.28 14.26 -1.83
CA LEU A 74 -4.10 13.11 -2.70
C LEU A 74 -2.61 12.71 -2.78
N PHE A 75 -1.69 13.67 -2.85
CA PHE A 75 -0.25 13.38 -2.75
C PHE A 75 0.11 12.77 -1.40
N VAL A 76 -0.36 13.34 -0.29
CA VAL A 76 -0.07 12.81 1.05
C VAL A 76 -0.56 11.36 1.18
N TYR A 77 -1.81 11.08 0.79
CA TYR A 77 -2.36 9.73 0.85
C TYR A 77 -1.65 8.76 -0.09
N THR A 78 -1.37 9.17 -1.32
CA THR A 78 -0.64 8.31 -2.27
C THR A 78 0.77 8.02 -1.79
N ALA A 79 1.50 9.02 -1.27
CA ALA A 79 2.78 8.86 -0.62
C ALA A 79 2.71 7.85 0.54
N THR A 80 1.80 8.05 1.50
CA THR A 80 1.68 7.17 2.67
C THR A 80 1.32 5.74 2.30
N PHE A 81 0.38 5.54 1.37
CA PHE A 81 -0.15 4.20 1.07
C PHE A 81 0.67 3.43 0.03
N LEU A 82 1.39 4.11 -0.87
CA LEU A 82 2.25 3.44 -1.86
C LEU A 82 3.68 3.23 -1.36
N THR A 83 4.17 4.00 -0.37
CA THR A 83 5.53 3.82 0.19
C THR A 83 5.79 2.39 0.67
N PRO A 84 4.88 1.71 1.40
CA PRO A 84 5.08 0.31 1.78
C PRO A 84 5.33 -0.63 0.59
N ILE A 85 4.70 -0.38 -0.56
CA ILE A 85 4.94 -1.16 -1.78
C ILE A 85 6.38 -0.97 -2.28
N PHE A 86 6.85 0.28 -2.30
CA PHE A 86 8.21 0.58 -2.73
C PHE A 86 9.24 0.00 -1.78
N TYR A 87 8.95 0.02 -0.47
CA TYR A 87 9.78 -0.64 0.52
C TYR A 87 9.90 -2.15 0.26
N MET A 88 8.78 -2.86 0.01
CA MET A 88 8.83 -4.29 -0.33
C MET A 88 9.62 -4.58 -1.60
N ILE A 89 9.52 -3.71 -2.62
CA ILE A 89 10.31 -3.83 -3.86
C ILE A 89 11.79 -3.69 -3.56
N PHE A 90 12.15 -2.71 -2.75
CA PHE A 90 13.53 -2.42 -2.39
C PHE A 90 14.16 -3.58 -1.60
N GLU A 91 13.47 -4.11 -0.59
CA GLU A 91 13.93 -5.28 0.17
C GLU A 91 14.17 -6.49 -0.74
N LYS A 92 13.23 -6.79 -1.65
CA LYS A 92 13.38 -7.90 -2.60
C LYS A 92 14.47 -7.69 -3.64
N TYR A 93 14.72 -6.43 -4.00
CA TYR A 93 15.85 -6.06 -4.82
C TYR A 93 17.17 -6.34 -4.10
N GLN A 94 17.28 -6.04 -2.80
CA GLN A 94 18.49 -6.34 -2.03
C GLN A 94 18.80 -7.84 -1.91
N GLU A 95 17.78 -8.68 -1.73
CA GLU A 95 17.93 -10.15 -1.62
C GLU A 95 18.45 -10.84 -2.91
N SER A 96 18.40 -10.16 -4.07
CA SER A 96 18.71 -10.79 -5.37
C SER A 96 20.22 -10.73 -5.68
N SER A 97 20.89 -11.87 -5.84
CA SER A 97 22.35 -11.96 -5.98
C SER A 97 22.92 -11.74 -7.40
N GLU A 98 22.11 -11.30 -8.37
CA GLU A 98 22.54 -11.18 -9.77
C GLU A 98 23.37 -9.91 -10.03
N THR A 99 24.36 -10.05 -10.91
CA THR A 99 25.41 -9.06 -11.22
C THR A 99 24.97 -7.97 -12.21
N GLN A 100 23.82 -8.11 -12.87
CA GLN A 100 23.29 -7.11 -13.81
C GLN A 100 22.05 -6.41 -13.26
N PHE A 101 22.13 -5.08 -13.13
CA PHE A 101 21.11 -4.22 -12.52
C PHE A 101 19.70 -4.38 -13.15
N GLY A 102 19.63 -4.46 -14.47
CA GLY A 102 18.36 -4.57 -15.20
C GLY A 102 17.65 -5.91 -14.99
N GLU A 103 18.39 -7.03 -15.07
CA GLU A 103 17.85 -8.37 -14.85
C GLU A 103 17.40 -8.56 -13.41
N LYS A 104 18.18 -8.00 -12.47
CA LYS A 104 17.87 -8.00 -11.04
C LYS A 104 16.52 -7.35 -10.74
N ILE A 105 16.23 -6.16 -11.28
CA ILE A 105 14.92 -5.49 -11.07
C ILE A 105 13.78 -6.32 -11.63
N VAL A 106 13.90 -6.82 -12.86
CA VAL A 106 12.85 -7.61 -13.52
C VAL A 106 12.57 -8.90 -12.74
N GLN A 107 13.61 -9.57 -12.25
CA GLN A 107 13.44 -10.76 -11.42
C GLN A 107 12.82 -10.45 -10.06
N SER A 108 13.28 -9.43 -9.33
CA SER A 108 12.73 -9.07 -8.02
C SER A 108 11.24 -8.73 -8.10
N VAL A 109 10.83 -8.00 -9.15
CA VAL A 109 9.42 -7.65 -9.40
C VAL A 109 8.59 -8.89 -9.76
N ARG A 110 9.14 -9.84 -10.54
CA ARG A 110 8.46 -11.09 -10.89
C ARG A 110 8.32 -12.05 -9.71
N ARG A 111 9.24 -12.00 -8.74
CA ARG A 111 9.28 -12.90 -7.57
C ARG A 111 8.27 -12.54 -6.47
N LEU A 112 7.63 -11.37 -6.51
CA LEU A 112 6.64 -10.95 -5.50
C LEU A 112 5.32 -11.70 -5.68
N PHE A 113 4.54 -11.42 -6.73
CA PHE A 113 3.35 -12.20 -7.13
C PHE A 113 2.86 -11.80 -8.53
N LYS A 114 2.04 -12.65 -9.16
CA LYS A 114 1.54 -12.42 -10.54
C LYS A 114 0.71 -11.13 -10.61
N GLY A 115 1.08 -10.22 -11.51
CA GLY A 115 0.42 -8.93 -11.69
C GLY A 115 1.07 -7.76 -10.93
N TYR A 116 1.99 -8.04 -10.00
CA TYR A 116 2.62 -7.01 -9.17
C TYR A 116 3.47 -6.01 -9.95
N GLY A 117 4.15 -6.43 -11.02
CA GLY A 117 4.98 -5.50 -11.81
C GLY A 117 4.19 -4.38 -12.47
N LEU A 118 2.98 -4.67 -12.95
CA LEU A 118 2.09 -3.65 -13.48
C LEU A 118 1.61 -2.70 -12.38
N LEU A 119 1.29 -3.24 -11.20
CA LEU A 119 0.89 -2.45 -10.03
C LEU A 119 2.00 -1.51 -9.56
N ALA A 120 3.22 -2.00 -9.50
CA ALA A 120 4.40 -1.20 -9.14
C ALA A 120 4.60 -0.06 -10.15
N LEU A 121 4.51 -0.36 -11.45
CA LEU A 121 4.63 0.64 -12.51
C LEU A 121 3.54 1.73 -12.39
N ILE A 122 2.27 1.32 -12.24
CA ILE A 122 1.16 2.26 -12.06
C ILE A 122 1.36 3.11 -10.80
N SER A 123 1.83 2.50 -9.71
CA SER A 123 2.10 3.20 -8.45
C SER A 123 3.21 4.25 -8.61
N ILE A 124 4.28 3.95 -9.33
CA ILE A 124 5.35 4.91 -9.65
C ILE A 124 4.79 6.07 -10.47
N VAL A 125 4.01 5.79 -11.51
CA VAL A 125 3.41 6.83 -12.36
C VAL A 125 2.49 7.73 -11.54
N ILE A 126 1.61 7.15 -10.73
CA ILE A 126 0.71 7.92 -9.84
C ILE A 126 1.52 8.79 -8.89
N MET A 127 2.55 8.24 -8.24
CA MET A 127 3.41 8.97 -7.31
C MET A 127 4.09 10.18 -7.95
N ILE A 128 4.63 10.01 -9.16
CA ILE A 128 5.30 11.10 -9.89
C ILE A 128 4.28 12.18 -10.25
N LEU A 129 3.12 11.80 -10.79
CA LEU A 129 2.08 12.75 -11.17
C LEU A 129 1.54 13.54 -9.97
N THR A 130 1.28 12.88 -8.84
CA THR A 130 0.80 13.55 -7.62
C THR A 130 1.89 14.40 -6.99
N ALA A 131 3.17 14.00 -7.05
CA ALA A 131 4.30 14.81 -6.59
C ALA A 131 4.48 16.09 -7.42
N ILE A 132 4.41 16.00 -8.75
CA ILE A 132 4.46 17.17 -9.65
C ILE A 132 3.32 18.13 -9.30
N ALA A 133 2.10 17.60 -9.17
CA ALA A 133 0.93 18.39 -8.83
C ALA A 133 1.05 19.10 -7.47
N PHE A 134 1.53 18.37 -6.46
CA PHE A 134 1.80 18.94 -5.14
C PHE A 134 2.83 20.07 -5.20
N GLY A 135 3.93 19.86 -5.94
CA GLY A 135 4.95 20.89 -6.16
C GLY A 135 4.40 22.16 -6.82
N GLN A 136 3.57 22.00 -7.86
CA GLN A 136 2.95 23.13 -8.57
C GLN A 136 1.97 23.92 -7.68
N ILE A 137 1.15 23.23 -6.89
CA ILE A 137 0.24 23.88 -5.93
C ILE A 137 1.04 24.65 -4.87
N LYS A 138 2.12 24.05 -4.35
CA LYS A 138 2.98 24.69 -3.33
C LYS A 138 3.77 25.87 -3.88
N ALA A 139 4.13 25.85 -5.16
CA ALA A 139 4.76 26.98 -5.83
C ALA A 139 3.80 28.17 -6.06
N GLY A 140 2.52 28.04 -5.71
CA GLY A 140 1.53 29.11 -5.86
C GLY A 140 1.10 29.34 -7.31
N SER A 141 1.32 28.36 -8.20
CA SER A 141 0.87 28.46 -9.59
C SER A 141 -0.67 28.37 -9.64
N SER A 142 -1.33 29.53 -9.71
CA SER A 142 -2.77 29.63 -9.96
C SER A 142 -3.19 28.91 -11.24
N ASP A 143 -2.27 28.82 -12.21
CA ASP A 143 -2.49 28.21 -13.51
C ASP A 143 -2.59 26.69 -13.43
N PHE A 144 -2.02 26.06 -12.39
CA PHE A 144 -2.04 24.61 -12.25
C PHE A 144 -3.46 24.05 -12.10
N GLN A 145 -4.35 24.74 -11.37
CA GLN A 145 -5.73 24.27 -11.20
C GLN A 145 -6.51 24.24 -12.52
N ASN A 146 -6.13 25.07 -13.48
CA ASN A 146 -6.72 25.13 -14.82
C ASN A 146 -5.95 24.27 -15.85
N SER A 147 -4.90 23.57 -15.45
CA SER A 147 -4.14 22.69 -16.33
C SER A 147 -4.85 21.36 -16.56
N PHE A 148 -4.57 20.71 -17.70
CA PHE A 148 -5.05 19.35 -17.97
C PHE A 148 -4.69 18.37 -16.84
N LEU A 149 -3.46 18.48 -16.31
CA LEU A 149 -3.00 17.61 -15.24
C LEU A 149 -3.80 17.83 -13.95
N GLY A 150 -4.04 19.09 -13.58
CA GLY A 150 -4.89 19.45 -12.43
C GLY A 150 -6.32 18.90 -12.57
N TYR A 151 -6.92 19.09 -13.75
CA TYR A 151 -8.25 18.56 -14.07
C TYR A 151 -8.31 17.04 -13.96
N TYR A 152 -7.38 16.32 -14.59
CA TYR A 152 -7.36 14.86 -14.55
C TYR A 152 -7.14 14.32 -13.13
N LEU A 153 -6.22 14.90 -12.36
CA LEU A 153 -5.97 14.46 -10.98
C LEU A 153 -7.15 14.74 -10.06
N SER A 154 -7.84 15.88 -10.22
CA SER A 154 -9.09 16.16 -9.50
C SER A 154 -10.20 15.19 -9.92
N SER A 155 -10.30 14.87 -11.21
CA SER A 155 -11.31 13.92 -11.70
C SER A 155 -11.05 12.47 -11.27
N LEU A 156 -9.78 12.09 -11.15
CA LEU A 156 -9.34 10.75 -10.79
C LEU A 156 -8.95 10.63 -9.31
N SER A 157 -9.20 11.65 -8.48
CA SER A 157 -8.76 11.68 -7.07
C SER A 157 -9.27 10.46 -6.29
N LEU A 158 -10.57 10.17 -6.38
CA LEU A 158 -11.18 9.03 -5.71
C LEU A 158 -10.67 7.68 -6.26
N PRO A 159 -10.62 7.42 -7.59
CA PRO A 159 -9.97 6.24 -8.14
C PRO A 159 -8.51 6.04 -7.69
N ILE A 160 -7.71 7.10 -7.71
CA ILE A 160 -6.31 7.08 -7.28
C ILE A 160 -6.21 6.73 -5.80
N TYR A 161 -7.04 7.36 -4.96
CA TYR A 161 -7.11 7.07 -3.54
C TYR A 161 -7.49 5.60 -3.26
N ILE A 162 -8.53 5.07 -3.93
CA ILE A 162 -8.94 3.66 -3.81
C ILE A 162 -7.81 2.72 -4.27
N PHE A 163 -7.13 3.06 -5.37
CA PHE A 163 -5.98 2.29 -5.85
C PHE A 163 -4.83 2.28 -4.84
N SER A 164 -4.51 3.42 -4.24
CA SER A 164 -3.49 3.52 -3.21
C SER A 164 -3.84 2.70 -1.97
N LEU A 165 -5.09 2.73 -1.52
CA LEU A 165 -5.57 1.86 -0.44
C LEU A 165 -5.46 0.37 -0.80
N TYR A 166 -5.80 0.01 -2.04
CA TYR A 166 -5.66 -1.36 -2.52
C TYR A 166 -4.19 -1.81 -2.49
N CYS A 167 -3.27 -0.97 -2.95
CA CYS A 167 -1.83 -1.21 -2.89
C CYS A 167 -1.33 -1.41 -1.46
N TRP A 168 -1.77 -0.57 -0.52
CA TRP A 168 -1.45 -0.73 0.90
C TRP A 168 -2.04 -2.01 1.49
N TYR A 169 -3.26 -2.38 1.10
CA TYR A 169 -3.86 -3.64 1.52
C TYR A 169 -3.03 -4.86 1.05
N LEU A 170 -2.50 -4.82 -0.17
CA LEU A 170 -1.60 -5.87 -0.66
C LEU A 170 -0.31 -5.99 0.16
N THR A 171 0.24 -4.88 0.67
CA THR A 171 1.44 -4.95 1.52
C THR A 171 1.15 -5.60 2.87
N LEU A 172 -0.04 -5.32 3.42
CA LEU A 172 -0.51 -5.97 4.64
C LEU A 172 -0.79 -7.46 4.41
N LEU A 173 -1.24 -7.85 3.22
CA LEU A 173 -1.41 -9.25 2.85
C LEU A 173 -0.08 -10.00 2.74
N ASP A 174 0.93 -9.41 2.11
CA ASP A 174 2.29 -9.99 2.05
C ASP A 174 2.87 -10.19 3.44
N GLY A 175 2.77 -9.17 4.31
CA GLY A 175 3.18 -9.29 5.71
C GLY A 175 2.37 -10.34 6.49
N ALA A 176 1.06 -10.44 6.27
CA ALA A 176 0.21 -11.43 6.94
C ALA A 176 0.46 -12.87 6.45
N TRP A 177 0.91 -13.06 5.21
CA TRP A 177 1.31 -14.38 4.71
C TRP A 177 2.60 -14.83 5.39
N ARG A 178 3.67 -14.01 5.33
CA ARG A 178 5.00 -14.42 5.78
C ARG A 178 5.06 -14.78 7.26
N GLY A 179 4.16 -14.25 8.07
CA GLY A 179 4.05 -14.54 9.50
C GLY A 179 4.10 -13.25 10.29
N ASP A 180 3.66 -13.30 11.56
CA ASP A 180 3.79 -12.12 12.42
C ASP A 180 5.29 -11.94 12.72
N PHE A 181 5.87 -10.81 12.35
CA PHE A 181 7.29 -10.47 12.64
C PHE A 181 7.68 -10.78 14.10
N VAL A 182 6.75 -10.56 15.03
CA VAL A 182 6.89 -10.88 16.46
C VAL A 182 7.06 -12.39 16.69
N SER A 183 6.34 -13.22 15.95
CA SER A 183 6.42 -14.68 16.05
C SER A 183 7.71 -15.24 15.44
N GLU A 184 8.16 -14.69 14.31
CA GLU A 184 9.44 -15.06 13.69
C GLU A 184 10.62 -14.64 14.59
N ASN A 185 10.62 -13.42 15.12
CA ASN A 185 11.68 -12.97 16.03
C ASN A 185 11.66 -13.69 17.38
N ARG A 186 10.50 -14.10 17.90
CA ARG A 186 10.46 -14.95 19.11
C ARG A 186 11.06 -16.33 18.87
N SER A 187 10.99 -16.84 17.64
CA SER A 187 11.62 -18.11 17.29
C SER A 187 13.14 -17.99 17.19
N SER A 188 13.65 -16.88 16.62
CA SER A 188 15.09 -16.60 16.59
C SER A 188 15.65 -16.30 17.99
N GLU A 189 14.91 -15.59 18.82
CA GLU A 189 15.27 -15.31 20.22
C GLU A 189 15.36 -16.60 21.05
N LYS A 190 14.41 -17.53 20.90
CA LYS A 190 14.49 -18.85 21.52
C LYS A 190 15.71 -19.65 21.07
N ASN A 191 16.06 -19.57 19.78
CA ASN A 191 17.25 -20.24 19.25
C ASN A 191 18.54 -19.63 19.82
N ILE A 192 18.61 -18.31 19.98
CA ILE A 192 19.75 -17.62 20.62
C ILE A 192 19.84 -18.00 22.09
N VAL A 193 18.73 -18.02 22.82
CA VAL A 193 18.69 -18.43 24.23
C VAL A 193 19.12 -19.90 24.39
N ASN A 194 18.67 -20.78 23.50
CA ASN A 194 19.06 -22.20 23.52
C ASN A 194 20.55 -22.39 23.19
N ASP A 195 21.08 -21.68 22.18
CA ASP A 195 22.51 -21.72 21.83
C ASP A 195 23.37 -21.18 22.99
N PHE A 196 22.96 -20.06 23.60
CA PHE A 196 23.65 -19.50 24.76
C PHE A 196 23.62 -20.44 25.99
N SER A 197 22.46 -21.07 26.24
CA SER A 197 22.31 -22.05 27.32
C SER A 197 23.14 -23.32 27.08
N ALA A 198 23.24 -23.78 25.84
CA ALA A 198 24.07 -24.91 25.47
C ALA A 198 25.57 -24.62 25.68
N ARG A 199 26.03 -23.41 25.31
CA ARG A 199 27.41 -22.96 25.54
C ARG A 199 27.75 -22.83 27.02
N LEU A 200 26.82 -22.36 27.85
CA LEU A 200 27.00 -22.29 29.30
C LEU A 200 27.12 -23.69 29.92
N ARG A 201 26.25 -24.62 29.53
CA ARG A 201 26.29 -26.01 30.01
C ARG A 201 27.58 -26.73 29.61
N ALA A 202 28.07 -26.51 28.39
CA ALA A 202 29.33 -27.09 27.92
C ALA A 202 30.54 -26.59 28.72
N ARG A 203 30.51 -25.33 29.19
CA ARG A 203 31.55 -24.78 30.08
C ARG A 203 31.46 -25.32 31.51
N GLU A 204 30.26 -25.59 32.00
CA GLU A 204 30.05 -26.17 33.33
C GLU A 204 30.39 -27.68 33.39
N SER A 205 30.26 -28.40 32.27
CA SER A 205 30.58 -29.84 32.20
C SER A 205 32.08 -30.14 32.07
N GLY A 206 32.93 -29.13 31.85
CA GLY A 206 34.38 -29.30 31.83
C GLY A 206 34.95 -30.10 30.66
N ASP A 207 34.23 -30.18 29.53
CA ASP A 207 34.67 -30.85 28.30
C ASP A 207 35.58 -29.96 27.41
N GLU A 208 36.57 -29.28 28.01
CA GLU A 208 37.70 -28.67 27.27
C GLU A 208 39.00 -29.45 27.51
#